data_AF-A0A838VWH4-F1
#
_entry.id   AF-A0A838VWH4-F1
#
_cell.length_a   1.000
_cell.length_b   1.000
_cell.length_c   1.000
_cell.angle_alpha   90.00
_cell.angle_beta   90.00
_cell.angle_gamma   90.00
#
_symmetry.space_group_name_H-M   'P 1'
#
loop_
_entity.id
_entity.type
_entity.pdbx_description
1 polymer ?
#
loop_
_entity_poly.entity_id
_entity_poly.type
_entity_poly.pdbx_seq_one_letter_code
_entity_poly.pdbx_strand_id
1 'polypeptide(L)'
;MKKRKPILLVDDSTESQRVKELFYDSKIDFVEYHIKKFEESCCGELPTTRAPSIIAADGIYKGEEKIKDHIKNLKENQNNLMQQDQHQHQKQDEISNFNKMIEESESAYL
;
A
#
# COMPACT_ATOMS: atom_id res chain seq x y z
N MET A 1 -9.16 -4.30 -9.02
CA MET A 1 -9.81 -3.63 -7.88
C MET A 1 -8.88 -2.54 -7.36
N LYS A 2 -9.36 -1.31 -7.09
CA LYS A 2 -8.51 -0.25 -6.50
C LYS A 2 -8.12 -0.65 -5.08
N LYS A 3 -6.83 -0.57 -4.72
CA LYS A 3 -6.36 -0.77 -3.34
C LYS A 3 -7.05 0.26 -2.44
N ARG A 4 -7.67 -0.20 -1.35
CA ARG A 4 -8.33 0.70 -0.38
C ARG A 4 -7.24 1.47 0.37
N LYS A 5 -7.39 2.79 0.45
CA LYS A 5 -6.48 3.64 1.22
C LYS A 5 -6.70 3.39 2.72
N PRO A 6 -5.64 3.23 3.54
CA PRO A 6 -5.78 3.19 4.98
C PRO A 6 -6.34 4.53 5.50
N ILE A 7 -7.11 4.46 6.58
CA ILE A 7 -7.56 5.64 7.32
C ILE A 7 -6.57 5.87 8.44
N LEU A 8 -5.95 7.05 8.48
CA LEU A 8 -5.09 7.49 9.57
C LEU A 8 -5.89 8.36 10.53
N LEU A 9 -6.11 7.84 11.73
CA LEU A 9 -6.68 8.56 12.85
C LEU A 9 -5.60 9.38 13.55
N VAL A 10 -5.80 10.70 13.63
CA VAL A 10 -4.85 11.65 14.20
C VAL A 10 -5.49 12.54 15.26
N ASP A 11 -4.64 13.14 16.07
CA ASP A 11 -4.94 14.21 17.01
C ASP A 11 -3.90 15.34 16.87
N ASP A 12 -3.96 16.33 17.76
CA ASP A 12 -3.07 17.48 17.77
C ASP A 12 -1.66 17.16 18.37
N SER A 13 -1.34 15.89 18.64
CA SER A 13 -0.07 15.50 19.25
C SER A 13 1.10 15.50 18.26
N THR A 14 2.32 15.66 18.77
CA THR A 14 3.55 15.50 17.97
C THR A 14 3.69 14.08 17.41
N GLU A 15 3.17 13.07 18.11
CA GLU A 15 3.21 11.68 17.64
C GLU A 15 2.38 11.52 16.34
N SER A 16 1.17 12.08 16.32
CA SER A 16 0.33 12.12 15.11
C SER A 16 0.99 12.86 13.95
N GLN A 17 1.71 13.94 14.21
CA GLN A 17 2.45 14.68 13.18
C GLN A 17 3.58 13.83 12.59
N ARG A 18 4.40 13.18 13.42
CA ARG A 18 5.47 12.28 12.95
C ARG A 18 4.92 11.12 12.14
N VAL A 19 3.80 10.53 12.56
CA VAL A 19 3.15 9.46 11.81
C VAL A 19 2.69 9.95 10.43
N LYS A 20 2.13 11.16 10.33
CA LYS A 20 1.78 11.75 9.02
C LYS A 20 2.99 11.91 8.12
N GLU A 21 4.10 12.41 8.66
CA GLU A 21 5.37 12.54 7.93
C GLU A 21 5.85 11.18 7.41
N LEU A 22 5.78 10.12 8.21
CA LEU A 22 6.13 8.76 7.77
C LEU A 22 5.33 8.31 6.54
N PHE A 23 4.03 8.62 6.48
CA PHE A 23 3.21 8.30 5.31
C PHE A 23 3.60 9.11 4.07
N TYR A 24 3.86 10.41 4.23
CA TYR A 24 4.30 11.28 3.14
C TYR A 24 5.66 10.85 2.58
N ASP A 25 6.65 10.62 3.45
CA ASP A 25 7.98 10.15 3.07
C ASP A 25 7.95 8.78 2.40
N SER A 26 6.98 7.95 2.80
CA SER A 26 6.75 6.63 2.22
C SER A 26 5.95 6.65 0.92
N LYS A 27 5.44 7.81 0.49
CA LYS A 27 4.55 7.95 -0.68
C LYS A 27 3.33 7.00 -0.61
N ILE A 28 2.83 6.75 0.60
CA ILE A 28 1.66 5.91 0.82
C ILE A 28 0.45 6.83 0.91
N ASP A 29 -0.50 6.67 0.00
CA ASP A 29 -1.77 7.37 0.05
C ASP A 29 -2.60 6.92 1.26
N PHE A 30 -3.12 7.87 2.02
CA PHE A 30 -4.01 7.62 3.16
C PHE A 30 -5.16 8.62 3.22
N VAL A 31 -6.17 8.32 4.03
CA VAL A 31 -7.26 9.24 4.37
C VAL A 31 -7.03 9.73 5.80
N GLU A 32 -6.78 11.02 5.99
CA GLU A 32 -6.62 11.62 7.31
C GLU A 32 -7.98 11.83 7.97
N TYR A 33 -8.12 11.44 9.23
CA TYR A 33 -9.31 11.70 10.04
C TYR A 33 -8.92 12.13 11.45
N HIS A 34 -9.43 13.28 11.88
CA HIS A 34 -9.12 13.82 13.21
C HIS A 34 -10.07 13.23 14.26
N ILE A 35 -9.55 12.77 15.40
CA ILE A 35 -10.33 12.07 16.43
C ILE A 35 -11.51 12.90 16.98
N LYS A 36 -11.35 14.21 17.15
CA LYS A 36 -12.44 15.14 17.54
C LYS A 36 -13.68 15.07 16.64
N LYS A 37 -13.53 14.75 15.34
CA LYS A 37 -14.68 14.61 14.44
C LYS A 37 -15.55 13.40 14.78
N PHE A 38 -15.01 12.38 15.45
CA PHE A 38 -15.79 11.25 15.96
C PHE A 38 -16.62 11.63 17.19
N GLU A 39 -16.11 12.50 18.05
CA GLU A 39 -16.87 13.01 19.21
C GLU A 39 -18.12 13.78 18.77
N GLU A 40 -18.05 14.42 17.60
CA GLU A 40 -19.14 15.21 17.01
C GLU A 40 -20.09 14.39 16.12
N SER A 41 -19.66 13.25 15.58
CA SER A 41 -20.45 12.46 14.63
C SER A 41 -20.99 11.16 15.27
N CYS A 42 -22.30 11.12 15.58
CA CYS A 42 -23.29 10.02 15.67
C CYS A 42 -22.93 8.54 16.02
N CYS A 43 -21.66 8.14 16.07
CA CYS A 43 -21.19 6.83 16.47
C CYS A 43 -20.68 6.95 17.90
N GLY A 44 -21.58 6.72 18.86
CA GLY A 44 -21.25 6.70 20.29
C GLY A 44 -19.98 5.89 20.53
N GLU A 45 -19.00 6.56 21.14
CA GLU A 45 -17.66 6.09 21.52
C GLU A 45 -17.05 5.04 20.56
N LEU A 46 -16.02 5.39 19.80
CA LEU A 46 -14.99 4.41 19.45
C LEU A 46 -14.14 4.21 20.71
N PRO A 47 -14.50 3.32 21.66
CA PRO A 47 -13.98 3.40 23.03
C PRO A 47 -12.53 2.90 23.10
N THR A 48 -12.00 2.34 22.01
CA THR A 48 -10.76 1.56 22.03
C THR A 48 -9.67 2.09 21.12
N THR A 49 -9.94 3.05 20.22
CA THR A 49 -8.94 3.48 19.23
C THR A 49 -8.49 4.90 19.50
N ARG A 50 -7.25 5.03 19.98
CA ARG A 50 -6.60 6.31 20.30
C ARG A 50 -5.75 6.77 19.13
N ALA A 51 -5.66 8.07 18.92
CA ALA A 51 -4.67 8.61 17.98
C ALA A 51 -3.24 8.45 18.55
N PRO A 52 -2.22 8.27 17.69
CA PRO A 52 -2.36 7.92 16.28
C PRO A 52 -2.76 6.45 16.09
N SER A 53 -3.62 6.18 15.09
CA SER A 53 -3.99 4.80 14.71
C SER A 53 -4.26 4.68 13.22
N ILE A 54 -3.98 3.51 12.63
CA ILE A 54 -4.37 3.18 11.26
C ILE A 54 -5.52 2.17 11.27
N ILE A 55 -6.52 2.39 10.42
CA ILE A 55 -7.50 1.39 10.01
C ILE A 55 -7.21 1.03 8.54
N ALA A 56 -6.68 -0.17 8.33
CA ALA A 56 -6.34 -0.71 7.03
C ALA A 56 -7.22 -1.95 6.72
N ALA A 57 -7.10 -2.48 5.50
CA ALA A 57 -7.90 -3.63 5.08
C ALA A 57 -7.53 -4.93 5.85
N ASP A 58 -6.31 -4.98 6.37
CA ASP A 58 -5.72 -6.10 7.12
C ASP A 58 -5.84 -5.96 8.65
N GLY A 59 -6.18 -4.78 9.17
CA GLY A 59 -6.39 -4.61 10.60
C GLY A 59 -6.33 -3.17 11.11
N ILE A 60 -6.31 -3.05 12.45
CA ILE A 60 -6.18 -1.78 13.17
C ILE A 60 -4.84 -1.75 13.92
N TYR A 61 -4.04 -0.71 13.67
CA TYR A 61 -2.71 -0.53 14.23
C TYR A 61 -2.70 0.72 15.11
N LYS A 62 -2.32 0.58 16.39
CA LYS A 62 -2.43 1.65 17.39
C LYS A 62 -1.03 2.08 17.87
N GLY A 63 -0.78 3.39 17.88
CA GLY A 63 0.48 4.00 18.27
C GLY A 63 1.55 3.96 17.18
N GLU A 64 2.53 4.87 17.27
CA GLU A 64 3.58 5.08 16.26
C GLU A 64 4.35 3.81 15.87
N GLU A 65 4.73 2.97 16.83
CA GLU A 65 5.55 1.78 16.57
C GLU A 65 4.82 0.74 15.70
N LYS A 66 3.56 0.43 16.02
CA LYS A 66 2.76 -0.52 15.22
C LYS A 66 2.47 0.03 13.82
N ILE A 67 2.38 1.35 13.71
CA ILE A 67 2.20 2.05 12.43
C ILE A 67 3.47 1.94 11.58
N LYS A 68 4.66 2.12 12.17
CA LYS A 68 5.94 1.91 11.49
C LYS A 68 6.07 0.49 10.95
N ASP A 69 5.73 -0.51 11.77
CA ASP A 69 5.75 -1.92 11.34
C ASP A 69 4.83 -2.17 10.16
N HIS A 70 3.61 -1.62 10.19
CA HIS A 70 2.66 -1.72 9.08
C HIS A 70 3.20 -1.06 7.80
N ILE A 71 3.75 0.16 7.90
CA ILE A 71 4.36 0.86 6.75
C ILE A 71 5.52 0.05 6.17
N LYS A 72 6.37 -0.54 7.01
CA LYS A 72 7.46 -1.40 6.58
C LYS A 72 6.94 -2.60 5.78
N ASN A 73 5.93 -3.29 6.30
CA ASN A 73 5.30 -4.42 5.61
C ASN A 73 4.66 -4.01 4.28
N LEU A 74 4.03 -2.83 4.21
CA LEU A 74 3.47 -2.30 2.96
C LEU A 74 4.56 -2.09 1.91
N LYS A 75 5.72 -1.53 2.29
CA LYS A 75 6.86 -1.32 1.38
C LYS A 75 7.45 -2.64 0.89
N GLU A 76 7.65 -3.60 1.79
CA GLU A 76 8.17 -4.93 1.43
C GLU A 76 7.23 -5.62 0.44
N ASN A 77 5.91 -5.57 0.68
CA ASN A 77 4.93 -6.14 -0.22
C ASN A 77 4.89 -5.44 -1.59
N GLN A 78 5.04 -4.11 -1.63
CA GLN A 78 5.15 -3.37 -2.89
C GLN A 78 6.39 -3.78 -3.68
N ASN A 79 7.54 -3.90 -3.02
CA ASN A 79 8.79 -4.32 -3.66
C ASN A 79 8.70 -5.74 -4.22
N ASN A 80 8.07 -6.66 -3.50
CA ASN A 80 7.90 -8.04 -3.95
C ASN A 80 6.98 -8.14 -5.18
N LEU A 81 5.89 -7.36 -5.20
CA LEU A 81 5.00 -7.27 -6.36
C LEU A 81 5.73 -6.72 -7.60
N MET A 82 6.53 -5.66 -7.43
CA MET A 82 7.31 -5.09 -8.53
C MET A 82 8.35 -6.07 -9.11
N GLN A 83 8.98 -6.88 -8.27
CA GLN A 83 9.95 -7.90 -8.72
C GLN A 83 9.26 -9.03 -9.51
N GLN A 84 8.05 -9.43 -9.10
CA GLN A 84 7.26 -10.43 -9.82
C GLN A 84 6.80 -9.94 -11.19
N ASP A 85 6.34 -8.70 -11.30
CA ASP A 85 5.93 -8.10 -12.57
C ASP A 85 7.11 -8.03 -13.56
N GLN A 86 8.32 -7.70 -13.09
CA GLN A 86 9.52 -7.66 -13.92
C GLN A 86 9.92 -9.04 -14.46
N HIS A 87 9.83 -10.09 -13.64
CA HIS A 87 10.17 -11.45 -14.07
C HIS A 87 9.14 -12.04 -15.05
N GLN A 88 7.87 -11.64 -14.93
CA GLN A 88 6.84 -12.06 -15.90
C GLN A 88 7.01 -11.37 -17.25
N HIS A 89 7.38 -10.08 -17.27
CA HIS A 89 7.61 -9.36 -18.51
C HIS A 89 8.80 -9.92 -19.30
N GLN A 90 9.93 -10.22 -18.63
CA GLN A 90 11.09 -10.84 -19.28
C GLN A 90 10.76 -12.19 -19.92
N LYS A 91 9.99 -13.05 -19.23
CA LYS A 91 9.56 -14.34 -19.80
C LYS A 91 8.65 -14.18 -21.02
N GLN A 92 7.78 -13.17 -21.04
CA GLN A 92 6.92 -12.91 -22.19
C GLN A 92 7.72 -12.44 -23.40
N ASP A 93 8.73 -11.59 -23.20
CA ASP A 93 9.60 -11.12 -24.28
C ASP A 93 10.43 -12.26 -24.88
N GLU A 94 10.94 -13.18 -24.05
CA GLU A 94 11.66 -14.37 -24.51
C GLU A 94 10.76 -15.29 -25.35
N ILE A 95 9.53 -15.55 -24.89
CA ILE A 95 8.58 -16.39 -25.63
C ILE A 95 8.17 -15.72 -26.95
N SER A 96 7.95 -14.41 -26.95
CA SER A 96 7.60 -13.66 -28.16
C SER A 96 8.73 -13.70 -29.19
N ASN A 97 9.99 -13.55 -28.75
CA ASN A 97 11.15 -13.62 -29.65
C ASN A 97 11.34 -15.03 -30.22
N PHE A 98 11.10 -16.07 -29.43
CA PHE A 98 11.18 -17.45 -29.89
C PHE A 98 10.10 -17.77 -30.94
N ASN A 99 8.85 -17.35 -30.72
CA ASN A 99 7.77 -17.56 -31.68
C ASN A 99 8.05 -16.83 -33.01
N LYS A 100 8.59 -15.62 -32.96
CA LYS A 100 8.98 -14.86 -34.15
C LYS A 100 10.06 -15.57 -34.95
N MET A 101 11.06 -16.15 -34.28
CA MET A 101 12.08 -16.96 -34.95
C MET A 101 11.50 -18.19 -35.65
N ILE A 102 10.48 -18.84 -35.07
CA ILE A 102 9.79 -19.97 -35.70
C ILE A 102 9.05 -19.51 -36.96
N GLU A 103 8.24 -18.45 -36.87
CA GLU A 103 7.48 -17.90 -38.02
C GLU A 103 8.40 -17.50 -39.17
N GLU A 104 9.54 -16.86 -38.87
CA GLU A 104 10.54 -16.48 -39.87
C GLU A 104 11.18 -17.72 -40.53
N SER A 105 11.43 -18.78 -39.76
CA SER A 105 11.99 -20.03 -40.29
C SER A 105 11.02 -20.81 -41.17
N GLU A 106 9.72 -20.81 -40.87
CA GLU A 106 8.69 -21.47 -41.70
C GLU A 106 8.44 -20.73 -43.01
N SER A 107 8.56 -19.40 -43.01
CA SER A 107 8.42 -18.56 -44.22
C SER A 107 9.57 -18.69 -45.23
N ALA A 108 10.73 -19.22 -44.81
CA ALA A 108 11.92 -19.38 -45.66
C ALA A 108 11.92 -20.68 -46.49
N TYR A 109 10.96 -21.59 -46.27
CA TYR A 109 10.84 -22.88 -46.97
C TYR A 109 9.66 -22.97 -47.95
N LEU A 110 8.96 -21.85 -48.20
CA LEU A 110 7.92 -21.68 -49.24
C LEU A 110 8.42 -20.76 -50.36
#